data_AF-A0A7V3DED6-F1
#
_entry.id   AF-A0A7V3DED6-F1
#
_cell.length_a   1.000
_cell.length_b   1.000
_cell.length_c   1.000
_cell.angle_alpha   90.00
_cell.angle_beta   90.00
_cell.angle_gamma   90.00
#
_symmetry.space_group_name_H-M   'P 1'
#
loop_
_entity.id
_entity.type
_entity.pdbx_description
1 polymer ?
#
loop_
_entity_poly.entity_id
_entity_poly.type
_entity_poly.pdbx_seq_one_letter_code
_entity_poly.pdbx_strand_id
1 'polypeptide(L)'
;MADRTLTEVRMRWDETVASGCRYGKVAGAIWGDHEILWEESEDYYQGHATFLARSPAGNFSFYEWSYGSCSGCDDWEARRLSNEEIAQEMRTTAIWFTDESHLINWLRMIQQNDPEEYKVGTLRALGLAQIIDLFGGCARMRLKRMAEKVLPMLLGDENGRKILPKM
;
A
#
# COMPACT_ATOMS: atom_id res chain seq x y z
N MET A 1 -6.64 29.93 -23.30
CA MET A 1 -5.47 29.37 -22.58
C MET A 1 -6.03 28.52 -21.47
N ALA A 2 -6.08 27.21 -21.68
CA ALA A 2 -6.62 26.29 -20.68
C ALA A 2 -5.52 26.00 -19.65
N ASP A 3 -5.74 26.49 -18.45
CA ASP A 3 -4.99 26.18 -17.24
C ASP A 3 -5.05 24.67 -17.01
N ARG A 4 -3.97 23.97 -17.37
CA ARG A 4 -3.75 22.56 -17.04
C ARG A 4 -3.05 22.53 -15.70
N THR A 5 -3.81 22.72 -14.63
CA THR A 5 -3.42 22.27 -13.31
C THR A 5 -3.15 20.77 -13.39
N LEU A 6 -1.92 20.39 -13.04
CA LEU A 6 -1.41 19.03 -13.01
C LEU A 6 -2.38 18.16 -12.21
N THR A 7 -3.03 17.21 -12.89
CA THR A 7 -4.03 16.32 -12.33
C THR A 7 -3.36 15.45 -11.26
N GLU A 8 -3.91 15.48 -10.05
CA GLU A 8 -3.58 14.56 -8.98
C GLU A 8 -3.70 13.11 -9.52
N VAL A 9 -2.62 12.31 -9.46
CA VAL A 9 -2.73 10.88 -9.82
C VAL A 9 -3.37 10.16 -8.64
N ARG A 10 -4.69 10.29 -8.57
CA ARG A 10 -5.60 9.61 -7.66
C ARG A 10 -6.43 8.69 -8.53
N MET A 11 -6.32 7.39 -8.30
CA MET A 11 -7.02 6.38 -9.10
C MET A 11 -8.18 5.82 -8.31
N ARG A 12 -9.29 5.53 -8.99
CA ARG A 12 -10.32 4.67 -8.39
C ARG A 12 -9.83 3.23 -8.35
N TRP A 13 -10.36 2.43 -7.44
CA TRP A 13 -10.01 1.02 -7.32
C TRP A 13 -10.10 0.28 -8.66
N ASP A 14 -11.18 0.46 -9.41
CA ASP A 14 -11.45 -0.21 -10.69
C ASP A 14 -10.51 0.20 -11.84
N GLU A 15 -9.67 1.21 -11.64
CA GLU A 15 -8.66 1.67 -12.60
C GLU A 15 -7.27 1.09 -12.30
N THR A 16 -7.11 0.40 -11.16
CA THR A 16 -5.82 -0.12 -10.71
C THR A 16 -5.49 -1.49 -11.29
N VAL A 17 -4.20 -1.78 -11.43
CA VAL A 17 -3.73 -3.15 -11.72
C VAL A 17 -4.08 -4.10 -10.57
N ALA A 18 -4.02 -3.62 -9.31
CA ALA A 18 -4.41 -4.40 -8.13
C ALA A 18 -5.85 -4.96 -8.20
N SER A 19 -6.77 -4.24 -8.85
CA SER A 19 -8.16 -4.70 -9.01
C SER A 19 -8.32 -5.87 -9.99
N GLY A 20 -7.39 -6.00 -10.95
CA GLY A 20 -7.33 -7.11 -11.90
C GLY A 20 -6.68 -8.38 -11.34
N CYS A 21 -5.74 -8.21 -10.41
CA CYS A 21 -5.03 -9.32 -9.76
C CYS A 21 -5.97 -10.39 -9.17
N ARG A 22 -5.45 -11.60 -8.98
CA ARG A 22 -6.15 -12.63 -8.18
C ARG A 22 -6.50 -12.03 -6.80
N TYR A 23 -7.75 -12.24 -6.39
CA TYR A 23 -8.38 -11.65 -5.20
C TYR A 23 -8.69 -10.14 -5.28
N GLY A 24 -8.46 -9.47 -6.41
CA GLY A 24 -8.78 -8.06 -6.62
C GLY A 24 -10.27 -7.74 -6.40
N LYS A 25 -11.18 -8.65 -6.77
CA LYS A 25 -12.61 -8.53 -6.43
C LYS A 25 -12.88 -8.60 -4.93
N VAL A 26 -12.13 -9.43 -4.19
CA VAL A 26 -12.23 -9.57 -2.73
C VAL A 26 -11.72 -8.30 -2.06
N ALA A 27 -10.55 -7.81 -2.48
CA ALA A 27 -10.00 -6.53 -2.05
C ALA A 27 -10.94 -5.35 -2.38
N GLY A 28 -11.61 -5.38 -3.53
CA GLY A 28 -12.62 -4.37 -3.90
C GLY A 28 -13.82 -4.29 -2.94
N ALA A 29 -14.13 -5.34 -2.18
CA ALA A 29 -15.14 -5.28 -1.13
C ALA A 29 -14.67 -4.52 0.14
N ILE A 30 -13.39 -4.14 0.20
CA ILE A 30 -12.77 -3.40 1.28
C ILE A 30 -12.40 -1.99 0.81
N TRP A 31 -11.73 -1.90 -0.34
CA TRP A 31 -11.13 -0.66 -0.86
C TRP A 31 -11.84 -0.10 -2.10
N GLY A 32 -12.97 -0.67 -2.52
CA GLY A 32 -13.63 -0.30 -3.78
C GLY A 32 -14.11 1.15 -3.88
N ASP A 33 -14.39 1.80 -2.75
CA ASP A 33 -14.76 3.20 -2.63
C ASP A 33 -13.59 4.10 -2.16
N HIS A 34 -12.40 3.53 -2.00
CA HIS A 34 -11.22 4.25 -1.58
C HIS A 34 -10.50 4.86 -2.78
N GLU A 35 -9.85 5.98 -2.53
CA GLU A 35 -8.92 6.62 -3.45
C GLU A 35 -7.56 5.95 -3.36
N ILE A 36 -7.00 5.51 -4.49
CA ILE A 36 -5.68 4.90 -4.54
C ILE A 36 -4.63 5.97 -4.86
N LEU A 37 -3.74 6.21 -3.91
CA LEU A 37 -2.70 7.25 -3.97
C LEU A 37 -1.41 6.77 -4.64
N TRP A 38 -1.16 5.47 -4.57
CA TRP A 38 0.02 4.83 -5.12
C TRP A 38 -0.26 3.32 -5.28
N GLU A 39 0.26 2.73 -6.35
CA GLU A 39 0.34 1.29 -6.50
C GLU A 39 1.65 0.85 -7.17
N GLU A 40 2.03 -0.40 -6.90
CA GLU A 40 3.02 -1.18 -7.63
C GLU A 40 2.53 -2.63 -7.63
N SER A 41 1.83 -3.02 -8.70
CA SER A 41 1.13 -4.30 -8.81
C SER A 41 1.39 -4.95 -10.16
N GLU A 42 1.28 -6.27 -10.22
CA GLU A 42 1.49 -7.09 -11.41
C GLU A 42 0.37 -8.15 -11.51
N ASP A 43 -0.49 -7.99 -12.53
CA ASP A 43 -1.58 -8.92 -12.84
C ASP A 43 -1.13 -9.98 -13.85
N TYR A 44 -0.53 -11.06 -13.34
CA TYR A 44 -0.04 -12.21 -14.11
C TYR A 44 -0.43 -13.52 -13.42
N TYR A 45 -0.14 -14.66 -14.05
CA TYR A 45 -0.40 -15.99 -13.45
C TYR A 45 0.21 -16.16 -12.04
N GLN A 46 1.40 -15.61 -11.83
CA GLN A 46 1.95 -15.34 -10.50
C GLN A 46 2.17 -13.84 -10.43
N GLY A 47 1.66 -13.20 -9.39
CA GLY A 47 1.60 -11.76 -9.34
C GLY A 47 1.61 -11.25 -7.91
N HIS A 48 1.56 -9.93 -7.81
CA HIS A 48 1.45 -9.25 -6.54
C HIS A 48 0.60 -7.99 -6.69
N ALA A 49 0.00 -7.56 -5.60
CA ALA A 49 -0.57 -6.23 -5.51
C ALA A 49 0.02 -5.52 -4.31
N THR A 50 0.32 -4.24 -4.47
CA THR A 50 0.81 -3.38 -3.39
C THR A 50 0.28 -1.99 -3.64
N PHE A 51 -0.42 -1.40 -2.68
CA PHE A 51 -1.04 -0.09 -2.85
C PHE A 51 -1.20 0.66 -1.54
N LEU A 52 -1.34 1.97 -1.67
CA LEU A 52 -1.72 2.88 -0.61
C LEU A 52 -3.06 3.52 -0.96
N ALA A 53 -4.04 3.31 -0.09
CA ALA A 53 -5.40 3.80 -0.25
C ALA A 53 -5.76 4.86 0.80
N ARG A 54 -6.72 5.72 0.45
CA ARG A 54 -7.35 6.70 1.33
C ARG A 54 -8.85 6.50 1.32
N SER A 55 -9.43 6.28 2.49
CA SER A 55 -10.88 6.13 2.64
C SER A 55 -11.61 7.47 2.50
N PRO A 56 -12.91 7.47 2.20
CA PRO A 56 -13.73 8.69 2.20
C PRO A 56 -13.73 9.44 3.54
N ALA A 57 -13.47 8.73 4.65
CA ALA A 57 -13.35 9.32 5.99
C ALA A 57 -11.99 10.00 6.23
N GLY A 58 -11.04 9.89 5.30
CA GLY A 58 -9.71 10.49 5.41
C GLY A 58 -8.66 9.61 6.08
N ASN A 59 -8.99 8.36 6.41
CA ASN A 59 -8.02 7.38 6.91
C ASN A 59 -7.19 6.83 5.74
N PHE A 60 -6.00 6.34 6.03
CA PHE A 60 -5.14 5.71 5.03
C PHE A 60 -4.90 4.24 5.35
N SER A 61 -4.59 3.46 4.33
CA SER A 61 -4.20 2.07 4.50
C SER A 61 -3.17 1.64 3.48
N PHE A 62 -2.17 0.90 3.92
CA PHE A 62 -1.24 0.19 3.06
C PHE A 62 -1.57 -1.30 3.11
N TYR A 63 -1.57 -1.94 1.94
CA TYR A 63 -1.73 -3.38 1.85
C TYR A 63 -0.93 -3.98 0.71
N GLU A 64 -0.45 -5.20 0.92
CA GLU A 64 0.15 -6.01 -0.14
C GLU A 64 -0.27 -7.47 -0.03
N TRP A 65 -0.33 -8.15 -1.16
CA TRP A 65 -0.44 -9.60 -1.22
C TRP A 65 0.29 -10.14 -2.46
N SER A 66 0.65 -11.41 -2.43
CA SER A 66 1.18 -12.14 -3.58
C SER A 66 0.37 -13.41 -3.82
N TYR A 67 0.39 -13.90 -5.06
CA TYR A 67 -0.30 -15.13 -5.44
C TYR A 67 0.47 -15.84 -6.55
N GLY A 68 0.28 -17.16 -6.64
CA GLY A 68 0.90 -17.97 -7.68
C GLY A 68 0.68 -19.47 -7.47
N SER A 69 0.53 -20.21 -8.57
CA SER A 69 0.06 -21.61 -8.52
C SER A 69 1.16 -22.67 -8.38
N CYS A 70 2.44 -22.31 -8.22
CA CYS A 70 3.45 -23.28 -7.82
C CYS A 70 3.28 -23.62 -6.33
N SER A 71 3.30 -24.91 -6.01
CA SER A 71 3.04 -25.54 -4.70
C SER A 71 3.28 -24.65 -3.47
N GLY A 72 2.26 -23.90 -3.02
CA GLY A 72 2.29 -23.12 -1.78
C GLY A 72 2.70 -21.64 -1.90
N CYS A 73 2.83 -21.08 -3.11
CA CYS A 73 3.09 -19.65 -3.30
C CYS A 73 1.85 -18.76 -3.15
N ASP A 74 0.66 -19.36 -3.09
CA ASP A 74 -0.59 -18.72 -2.68
C ASP A 74 -1.06 -19.35 -1.37
N ASP A 75 -0.75 -18.67 -0.26
CA ASP A 75 -1.05 -19.16 1.10
C ASP A 75 -2.56 -19.33 1.33
N TRP A 76 -3.37 -18.40 0.82
CA TRP A 76 -4.83 -18.44 0.97
C TRP A 76 -5.44 -19.61 0.22
N GLU A 77 -4.96 -19.90 -0.99
CA GLU A 77 -5.34 -21.11 -1.74
C GLU A 77 -4.89 -22.38 -1.01
N ALA A 78 -3.65 -22.42 -0.51
CA ALA A 78 -3.11 -23.57 0.21
C ALA A 78 -3.90 -23.88 1.50
N ARG A 79 -4.33 -22.82 2.22
CA ARG A 79 -5.18 -22.88 3.41
C ARG A 79 -6.66 -23.06 3.08
N ARG A 80 -7.04 -23.02 1.79
CA ARG A 80 -8.42 -23.17 1.29
C ARG A 80 -9.39 -22.17 1.91
N LEU A 81 -8.95 -20.92 2.08
CA LEU A 81 -9.78 -19.87 2.63
C LEU A 81 -10.91 -19.49 1.66
N SER A 82 -12.09 -19.22 2.20
CA SER A 82 -13.19 -18.57 1.49
C SER A 82 -12.86 -17.10 1.19
N ASN A 83 -13.59 -16.50 0.24
CA ASN A 83 -13.43 -15.08 -0.06
C ASN A 83 -13.72 -14.19 1.16
N GLU A 84 -14.65 -14.60 2.01
CA GLU A 84 -15.01 -13.90 3.24
C GLU A 84 -13.86 -13.96 4.26
N GLU A 85 -13.23 -15.12 4.42
CA GLU A 85 -12.06 -15.29 5.29
C GLU A 85 -10.86 -14.49 4.78
N ILE A 86 -10.61 -14.51 3.46
CA ILE A 86 -9.58 -13.69 2.83
C ILE A 86 -9.86 -12.20 3.08
N ALA A 87 -11.08 -11.73 2.85
CA ALA A 87 -11.45 -10.34 3.09
C ALA A 87 -11.27 -9.94 4.57
N GLN A 88 -11.57 -10.85 5.50
CA GLN A 88 -11.34 -10.62 6.92
C GLN A 88 -9.85 -10.53 7.24
N GLU A 89 -9.04 -11.44 6.70
CA GLU A 89 -7.59 -11.44 6.87
C GLU A 89 -6.99 -10.14 6.32
N MET A 90 -7.38 -9.74 5.10
CA MET A 90 -7.02 -8.46 4.50
C MET A 90 -7.30 -7.26 5.41
N ARG A 91 -8.52 -7.17 5.97
CA ARG A 91 -8.89 -6.07 6.89
C ARG A 91 -8.01 -6.03 8.14
N THR A 92 -7.73 -7.20 8.71
CA THR A 92 -6.99 -7.31 9.99
C THR A 92 -5.48 -7.16 9.85
N THR A 93 -4.94 -7.48 8.68
CA THR A 93 -3.50 -7.47 8.40
C THR A 93 -3.05 -6.21 7.67
N ALA A 94 -3.98 -5.45 7.10
CA ALA A 94 -3.68 -4.12 6.55
C ALA A 94 -3.16 -3.16 7.62
N ILE A 95 -2.21 -2.33 7.21
CA ILE A 95 -1.67 -1.27 8.04
C ILE A 95 -2.57 -0.05 7.87
N TRP A 96 -3.23 0.35 8.96
CA TRP A 96 -4.16 1.48 8.97
C TRP A 96 -3.52 2.70 9.63
N PHE A 97 -3.73 3.87 9.03
CA PHE A 97 -3.33 5.16 9.59
C PHE A 97 -4.59 6.02 9.76
N THR A 98 -4.79 6.53 10.98
CA THR A 98 -5.95 7.36 11.33
C THR A 98 -5.96 8.72 10.65
N ASP A 99 -4.78 9.21 10.25
CA ASP A 99 -4.60 10.54 9.68
C ASP A 99 -3.28 10.64 8.89
N GLU A 100 -3.14 11.77 8.19
CA GLU A 100 -1.98 12.07 7.33
C GLU A 100 -0.68 12.19 8.13
N SER A 101 -0.74 12.61 9.40
CA SER A 101 0.46 12.78 10.24
C SER A 101 1.08 11.44 10.61
N HIS A 102 0.26 10.45 10.96
CA HIS A 102 0.72 9.08 11.20
C HIS A 102 1.35 8.46 9.95
N LEU A 103 0.74 8.66 8.78
CA LEU A 103 1.29 8.20 7.51
C LEU A 103 2.63 8.89 7.19
N ILE A 104 2.73 10.21 7.34
CA ILE A 104 3.98 10.95 7.09
C ILE A 104 5.12 10.46 7.99
N ASN A 105 4.84 10.29 9.28
CA ASN A 105 5.85 9.79 10.23
C ASN A 105 6.32 8.38 9.85
N TRP A 106 5.40 7.54 9.39
CA TRP A 106 5.70 6.21 8.90
C TRP A 106 6.59 6.21 7.65
N LEU A 107 6.25 7.02 6.64
CA LEU A 107 7.03 7.14 5.41
C LEU A 107 8.42 7.72 5.65
N ARG A 108 8.56 8.69 6.57
CA ARG A 108 9.86 9.23 6.99
C ARG A 108 10.73 8.17 7.64
N MET A 109 10.15 7.35 8.51
CA MET A 109 10.85 6.21 9.10
C MET A 109 11.35 5.27 7.99
N ILE A 110 10.50 4.98 7.00
CA ILE A 110 10.87 4.14 5.85
C ILE A 110 12.06 4.69 5.08
N GLN A 111 12.07 6.01 4.85
CA GLN A 111 13.09 6.67 4.04
C GLN A 111 14.43 6.84 4.78
N GLN A 112 14.39 7.07 6.10
CA GLN A 112 15.55 7.42 6.92
C GLN A 112 16.32 6.22 7.46
N ASN A 113 15.66 5.06 7.60
CA ASN A 113 16.30 3.86 8.13
C ASN A 113 16.70 2.94 6.99
N ASP A 114 17.89 2.36 7.09
CA ASP A 114 18.27 1.26 6.22
C ASP A 114 17.27 0.11 6.44
N PRO A 115 16.71 -0.50 5.37
CA PRO A 115 15.87 -1.68 5.50
C PRO A 115 16.47 -2.84 6.28
N GLU A 116 17.79 -2.89 6.47
CA GLU A 116 18.48 -3.85 7.32
C GLU A 116 18.54 -3.45 8.81
N GLU A 117 18.35 -2.17 9.13
CA GLU A 117 18.48 -1.61 10.48
C GLU A 117 17.16 -1.55 11.27
N TYR A 118 16.06 -2.02 10.68
CA TYR A 118 14.78 -2.12 11.39
C TYR A 118 14.88 -3.08 12.58
N LYS A 119 15.22 -2.54 13.75
CA LYS A 119 15.12 -3.28 15.00
C LYS A 119 13.65 -3.54 15.29
N VAL A 120 13.29 -4.81 15.39
CA VAL A 120 11.98 -5.33 15.81
C VAL A 120 11.40 -4.57 17.02
N GLY A 121 12.26 -4.13 17.94
CA GLY A 121 11.86 -3.33 19.11
C GLY A 121 11.32 -1.94 18.77
N THR A 122 11.92 -1.23 17.80
CA THR A 122 11.49 0.11 17.38
C THR A 122 10.14 0.04 16.65
N LEU A 123 9.96 -0.97 15.79
CA LEU A 123 8.71 -1.19 15.07
C LEU A 123 7.56 -1.52 16.02
N ARG A 124 7.81 -2.34 17.05
CA ARG A 124 6.81 -2.62 18.10
C ARG A 124 6.46 -1.38 18.92
N ALA A 125 7.45 -0.56 19.29
CA ALA A 125 7.23 0.65 20.09
C ALA A 125 6.38 1.71 19.37
N LEU A 126 6.42 1.71 18.03
CA LEU A 126 5.60 2.60 17.19
C LEU A 126 4.22 2.03 16.85
N GLY A 127 3.84 0.85 17.40
CA GLY A 127 2.59 0.17 17.05
C GLY A 127 2.60 -0.47 15.67
N LEU A 128 3.77 -0.60 15.05
CA LEU A 128 4.00 -1.04 13.69
C LEU A 128 4.50 -2.49 13.63
N ALA A 129 4.09 -3.32 14.61
CA ALA A 129 4.54 -4.71 14.71
C ALA A 129 4.16 -5.54 13.47
N GLN A 130 3.05 -5.19 12.80
CA GLN A 130 2.60 -5.79 11.53
C GLN A 130 3.62 -5.66 10.39
N ILE A 131 4.56 -4.71 10.48
CA ILE A 131 5.61 -4.53 9.47
C ILE A 131 6.71 -5.59 9.57
N ILE A 132 6.92 -6.17 10.75
CA ILE A 132 8.01 -7.14 10.99
C ILE A 132 7.92 -8.33 10.03
N ASP A 133 6.70 -8.73 9.67
CA ASP A 133 6.43 -9.88 8.80
C ASP A 133 6.44 -9.53 7.30
N LEU A 134 6.40 -8.24 6.94
CA LEU A 134 6.46 -7.77 5.54
C LEU A 134 7.88 -7.81 4.95
N PHE A 135 8.91 -8.14 5.75
CA PHE A 135 10.29 -7.87 5.40
C PHE A 135 11.02 -8.98 4.62
N GLY A 136 10.40 -9.50 3.56
CA GLY A 136 11.13 -10.07 2.42
C GLY A 136 11.85 -8.96 1.63
N GLY A 137 13.00 -9.25 1.01
CA GLY A 137 13.82 -8.22 0.33
C GLY A 137 13.08 -7.43 -0.77
N CYS A 138 12.13 -8.04 -1.47
CA CYS A 138 11.34 -7.38 -2.51
C CYS A 138 10.32 -6.36 -1.96
N ALA A 139 9.65 -6.69 -0.85
CA ALA A 139 8.70 -5.79 -0.19
C ALA A 139 9.39 -4.54 0.39
N ARG A 140 10.61 -4.68 0.92
CA ARG A 140 11.44 -3.55 1.40
C ARG A 140 11.68 -2.49 0.33
N MET A 141 12.04 -2.93 -0.88
CA MET A 141 12.31 -2.02 -2.00
C MET A 141 11.04 -1.29 -2.46
N ARG A 142 9.89 -1.98 -2.48
CA ARG A 142 8.58 -1.37 -2.79
C ARG A 142 8.20 -0.30 -1.76
N LEU A 143 8.38 -0.59 -0.46
CA LEU A 143 8.11 0.38 0.60
C LEU A 143 8.95 1.65 0.45
N LYS A 144 10.25 1.51 0.13
CA LYS A 144 11.13 2.67 -0.09
C LYS A 144 10.71 3.50 -1.31
N ARG A 145 10.41 2.84 -2.44
CA ARG A 145 9.89 3.51 -3.65
C ARG A 145 8.57 4.23 -3.40
N MET A 146 7.67 3.62 -2.62
CA MET A 146 6.44 4.27 -2.20
C MET A 146 6.74 5.51 -1.36
N ALA A 147 7.61 5.43 -0.35
CA ALA A 147 7.96 6.59 0.48
C ALA A 147 8.56 7.74 -0.34
N GLU A 148 9.45 7.44 -1.29
CA GLU A 148 10.04 8.44 -2.20
C GLU A 148 9.01 9.14 -3.08
N LYS A 149 7.93 8.45 -3.47
CA LYS A 149 6.87 9.03 -4.31
C LYS A 149 5.78 9.74 -3.50
N VAL A 150 5.31 9.12 -2.43
CA VAL A 150 4.13 9.58 -1.66
C VAL A 150 4.50 10.70 -0.69
N LEU A 151 5.66 10.65 -0.04
CA LEU A 151 6.00 11.64 0.99
C LEU A 151 6.04 13.08 0.44
N PRO A 152 6.62 13.36 -0.75
CA PRO A 152 6.52 14.70 -1.36
C PRO A 152 5.08 15.13 -1.70
N MET A 153 4.20 14.18 -2.05
CA MET A 153 2.79 14.46 -2.33
C MET A 153 2.04 14.94 -1.09
N LEU A 154 2.38 14.37 0.08
CA LEU A 154 1.74 14.73 1.34
C LEU A 154 2.31 16.04 1.90
N LEU A 155 3.63 16.20 1.89
CA LEU A 155 4.30 17.37 2.49
C LEU A 155 4.17 18.65 1.67
N GLY A 156 4.04 18.53 0.35
CA GLY A 156 4.13 19.66 -0.56
C GLY A 156 5.52 20.27 -0.68
N ASP A 157 5.64 21.29 -1.52
CA ASP A 157 6.86 22.06 -1.76
C ASP A 157 7.14 23.03 -0.61
N GLU A 158 8.25 23.75 -0.71
CA GLU A 158 8.65 24.81 0.23
C GLU A 158 7.60 25.92 0.44
N ASN A 159 6.55 25.96 -0.39
CA ASN A 159 5.42 26.89 -0.31
C ASN A 159 4.11 26.18 0.12
N GLY A 160 4.16 24.93 0.58
CA GLY A 160 3.02 24.13 1.00
C GLY A 160 2.16 23.57 -0.14
N ARG A 161 2.64 23.56 -1.39
CA ARG A 161 1.91 23.02 -2.54
C ARG A 161 2.23 21.54 -2.72
N LYS A 162 1.24 20.66 -2.59
CA LYS A 162 1.40 19.20 -2.77
C LYS A 162 2.15 18.87 -4.08
N ILE A 163 3.31 18.18 -3.99
CA ILE A 163 4.17 17.87 -5.15
C ILE A 163 3.62 16.61 -5.82
N LEU A 164 3.21 16.72 -7.09
CA LEU A 164 2.77 15.55 -7.85
C LEU A 164 3.96 14.84 -8.51
N PRO A 165 4.01 13.49 -8.49
CA PRO A 165 5.04 12.76 -9.20
C PRO A 165 4.85 12.95 -10.70
N LYS A 166 5.94 13.26 -11.41
CA LYS A 166 5.98 13.11 -12.87
C LYS A 166 6.18 11.63 -13.20
N MET A 167 5.30 11.09 -14.04
CA MET A 167 5.48 9.79 -14.68
C MET A 167 6.68 9.79 -15.61
#